data_AF-A0A382NVN9-F1
#
_entry.id   AF-A0A382NVN9-F1
#
_cell.length_a   1.000
_cell.length_b   1.000
_cell.length_c   1.000
_cell.angle_alpha   90.00
_cell.angle_beta   90.00
_cell.angle_gamma   90.00
#
_symmetry.space_group_name_H-M   'P 1'
#
loop_
_entity.id
_entity.type
_entity.pdbx_description
1 polymer ?
#
loop_
_entity_poly.entity_id
_entity_poly.type
_entity_poly.pdbx_seq_one_letter_code
_entity_poly.pdbx_strand_id
1 'polypeptide(L)'
;MDKNVLMSGKFIFDMTSISNTDIESPEWKLKLEDHLKSEDFFNVDSFPMAILEIKEHQRLSDDQSASNNQILADLTIRGIKQELSFPISLQQSDSIFSAVSAEGTVDIDRTLFNIQYKSGKFIENLGDKLIYDDFTVQFMVQTEENQK
;
A
#
# COMPACT_ATOMS: atom_id res chain seq x y z
N MET A 1 -7.70 -24.61 17.15
CA MET A 1 -6.88 -23.86 16.18
C MET A 1 -7.82 -22.92 15.47
N ASP A 2 -7.73 -21.63 15.80
CA ASP A 2 -8.58 -20.58 15.25
C ASP A 2 -8.38 -20.48 13.74
N LYS A 3 -9.42 -20.81 12.97
CA LYS A 3 -9.36 -20.92 11.51
C LYS A 3 -9.30 -19.57 10.76
N ASN A 4 -9.25 -18.44 11.46
CA ASN A 4 -9.39 -17.09 10.91
C ASN A 4 -8.21 -16.14 11.24
N VAL A 5 -7.02 -16.67 11.51
CA VAL A 5 -5.83 -15.84 11.73
C VAL A 5 -5.08 -15.69 10.41
N LEU A 6 -4.87 -14.46 9.95
CA LEU A 6 -4.04 -14.20 8.79
C LEU A 6 -2.57 -14.35 9.22
N MET A 7 -1.99 -15.53 8.94
CA MET A 7 -0.70 -15.92 9.50
C MET A 7 0.50 -15.27 8.81
N SER A 8 0.41 -15.02 7.49
CA SER A 8 1.49 -14.50 6.67
C SER A 8 0.98 -14.12 5.29
N GLY A 9 1.62 -13.18 4.62
CA GLY A 9 1.30 -12.80 3.25
C GLY A 9 2.38 -11.92 2.67
N LYS A 10 2.60 -12.01 1.36
CA LYS A 10 3.56 -11.17 0.64
C LYS A 10 2.89 -10.61 -0.59
N PHE A 11 2.82 -9.29 -0.66
CA PHE A 11 2.34 -8.55 -1.82
C PHE A 11 3.53 -7.96 -2.55
N ILE A 12 3.56 -8.15 -3.86
CA ILE A 12 4.57 -7.59 -4.74
C ILE A 12 3.83 -6.67 -5.70
N PHE A 13 4.12 -5.37 -5.60
CA PHE A 13 3.55 -4.35 -6.45
C PHE A 13 4.52 -4.09 -7.61
N ASP A 14 4.03 -4.25 -8.83
CA ASP A 14 4.76 -3.84 -10.02
C ASP A 14 4.68 -2.31 -10.15
N MET A 15 5.78 -1.63 -9.86
CA MET A 15 5.81 -0.17 -9.89
C MET A 15 5.85 0.37 -11.33
N THR A 16 6.16 -0.48 -12.32
CA THR A 16 6.11 -0.07 -13.74
C THR A 16 4.67 0.10 -14.23
N SER A 17 3.69 -0.52 -13.53
CA SER A 17 2.27 -0.47 -13.86
C SER A 17 1.51 0.73 -13.28
N ILE A 18 2.20 1.70 -12.65
CA ILE A 18 1.56 2.94 -12.16
C ILE A 18 0.81 3.62 -13.31
N SER A 19 -0.45 3.98 -13.04
CA SER A 19 -1.37 4.65 -13.96
C SER A 19 -2.21 5.66 -13.19
N ASN A 20 -2.43 6.84 -13.76
CA ASN A 20 -3.30 7.87 -13.21
C ASN A 20 -4.70 7.77 -13.84
N THR A 21 -5.74 7.71 -13.00
CA THR A 21 -7.13 7.59 -13.42
C THR A 21 -7.90 8.90 -13.42
N ASP A 22 -7.34 9.95 -12.82
CA ASP A 22 -8.07 11.18 -12.49
C ASP A 22 -7.89 12.28 -13.55
N ILE A 23 -6.78 12.25 -14.29
CA ILE A 23 -6.47 13.21 -15.35
C ILE A 23 -6.97 12.67 -16.69
N GLU A 24 -7.99 13.32 -17.26
CA GLU A 24 -8.54 12.93 -18.57
C GLU A 24 -7.59 13.23 -19.74
N SER A 25 -6.78 14.29 -19.63
CA SER A 25 -5.86 14.69 -20.69
C SER A 25 -4.71 13.68 -20.83
N PRO A 26 -4.55 13.02 -21.99
CA PRO A 26 -3.52 11.98 -22.16
C PRO A 26 -2.10 12.49 -21.97
N GLU A 27 -1.81 13.72 -22.39
CA GLU A 27 -0.48 14.33 -22.27
C GLU A 27 -0.12 14.60 -20.81
N TRP A 28 -1.03 15.21 -20.04
CA TRP A 28 -0.79 15.51 -18.63
C TRP A 28 -0.77 14.25 -17.77
N LYS A 29 -1.60 13.26 -18.11
CA LYS A 29 -1.59 11.93 -17.51
C LYS A 29 -0.22 11.27 -17.69
N LEU A 30 0.26 11.16 -18.93
CA LEU A 30 1.55 10.53 -19.23
C LEU A 30 2.69 11.25 -18.51
N LYS A 31 2.69 12.59 -18.53
CA LYS A 31 3.71 13.39 -17.85
C LYS A 31 3.75 13.14 -16.34
N LEU A 32 2.61 12.97 -15.69
CA LEU A 32 2.55 12.66 -14.26
C LEU A 32 3.04 11.23 -14.00
N GLU A 33 2.59 10.26 -14.79
CA GLU A 33 3.01 8.85 -14.65
C GLU A 33 4.52 8.68 -14.84
N ASP A 34 5.09 9.28 -15.88
CA ASP A 34 6.54 9.25 -16.15
C ASP A 34 7.32 9.88 -14.99
N HIS A 35 6.81 10.97 -14.43
CA HIS A 35 7.46 11.64 -13.30
C HIS A 35 7.36 10.84 -11.99
N LEU A 36 6.23 10.16 -11.73
CA LEU A 36 6.12 9.25 -10.59
C LEU A 36 7.09 8.05 -10.74
N LYS A 37 7.33 7.62 -11.97
CA LYS A 37 8.23 6.50 -12.28
C LYS A 37 9.71 6.89 -12.22
N SER A 38 10.06 8.17 -12.35
CA SER A 38 11.44 8.66 -12.41
C SER A 38 12.18 8.61 -11.06
N GLU A 39 13.47 8.95 -11.09
CA GLU A 39 14.34 9.03 -9.91
C GLU A 39 13.88 10.01 -8.83
N ASP A 40 13.09 11.02 -9.21
CA ASP A 40 12.52 12.01 -8.27
C ASP A 40 11.48 11.38 -7.33
N PHE A 41 10.85 10.28 -7.77
CA PHE A 41 9.83 9.53 -7.03
C PHE A 41 10.24 8.08 -6.83
N PHE A 42 9.60 7.12 -7.52
CA PHE A 42 9.74 5.70 -7.21
C PHE A 42 10.97 5.05 -7.86
N ASN A 43 11.63 5.72 -8.81
CA ASN A 43 12.80 5.22 -9.53
C ASN A 43 12.61 3.78 -10.05
N VAL A 44 11.56 3.56 -10.83
CA VAL A 44 11.08 2.21 -11.17
C VAL A 44 12.06 1.44 -12.06
N ASP A 45 12.90 2.14 -12.81
CA ASP A 45 13.95 1.53 -13.64
C ASP A 45 14.98 0.78 -12.78
N SER A 46 15.29 1.30 -11.58
CA SER A 46 16.18 0.64 -10.62
C SER A 46 15.44 -0.22 -9.60
N PHE A 47 14.19 0.13 -9.30
CA PHE A 47 13.35 -0.50 -8.27
C PHE A 47 11.96 -0.82 -8.85
N PRO A 48 11.84 -1.82 -9.74
CA PRO A 48 10.58 -2.11 -10.43
C PRO A 48 9.51 -2.70 -9.51
N MET A 49 9.87 -3.09 -8.29
CA MET A 49 8.96 -3.72 -7.34
C MET A 49 8.97 -3.00 -5.99
N ALA A 50 7.79 -2.78 -5.44
CA ALA A 50 7.59 -2.56 -4.01
C ALA A 50 7.06 -3.85 -3.36
N ILE A 51 7.44 -4.11 -2.12
CA ILE A 51 7.11 -5.36 -1.44
C ILE A 51 6.51 -5.04 -0.08
N LEU A 52 5.32 -5.58 0.20
CA LEU A 52 4.72 -5.58 1.52
C LEU A 52 4.71 -7.02 2.05
N GLU A 53 5.39 -7.26 3.16
CA GLU A 53 5.48 -8.57 3.80
C GLU A 53 4.82 -8.54 5.18
N ILE A 54 3.73 -9.27 5.34
CA ILE A 54 2.98 -9.37 6.59
C ILE A 54 3.79 -10.20 7.58
N LYS A 55 4.06 -9.61 8.74
CA LYS A 55 4.78 -10.23 9.85
C LYS A 55 3.83 -10.84 10.87
N GLU A 56 2.78 -10.11 11.21
CA GLU A 56 1.88 -10.50 12.28
C GLU A 56 0.48 -9.91 12.08
N HIS A 57 -0.53 -10.68 12.44
CA HIS A 57 -1.90 -10.21 12.64
C HIS A 57 -2.15 -10.08 14.14
N GLN A 58 -2.33 -8.84 14.60
CA GLN A 58 -2.62 -8.53 15.99
C GLN A 58 -4.13 -8.29 16.15
N ARG A 59 -4.78 -9.13 16.95
CA ARG A 59 -6.15 -8.90 17.43
C ARG A 59 -6.09 -8.13 18.74
N LEU A 60 -6.55 -6.89 18.72
CA LEU A 60 -6.56 -6.03 19.91
C LEU A 60 -7.68 -6.41 20.90
N SER A 61 -8.72 -7.11 20.43
CA SER A 61 -9.82 -7.65 21.24
C SER A 61 -10.57 -8.78 20.50
N ASP A 62 -11.48 -9.46 21.20
CA ASP A 62 -12.27 -10.59 20.68
C ASP A 62 -13.44 -10.17 19.78
N ASP A 63 -13.72 -8.87 19.63
CA ASP A 63 -14.73 -8.39 18.69
C ASP A 63 -14.14 -8.22 17.28
N GLN A 64 -14.94 -8.57 16.28
CA GLN A 64 -14.51 -8.66 14.89
C GLN A 64 -14.48 -7.30 14.16
N SER A 65 -14.38 -6.17 14.88
CA SER A 65 -14.37 -4.85 14.25
C SER A 65 -13.03 -4.56 13.56
N ALA A 66 -13.06 -3.77 12.48
CA ALA A 66 -11.87 -3.42 11.70
C ALA A 66 -10.82 -2.65 12.53
N SER A 67 -11.24 -1.92 13.56
CA SER A 67 -10.33 -1.23 14.49
C SER A 67 -9.48 -2.19 15.33
N ASN A 68 -9.97 -3.41 15.54
CA ASN A 68 -9.36 -4.40 16.43
C ASN A 68 -8.53 -5.46 15.69
N ASN A 69 -8.43 -5.36 14.37
CA ASN A 69 -7.57 -6.20 13.54
C ASN A 69 -6.46 -5.36 12.92
N GLN A 70 -5.25 -5.44 13.49
CA GLN A 70 -4.07 -4.73 13.00
C GLN A 70 -3.15 -5.71 12.28
N ILE A 71 -2.57 -5.26 11.17
CA ILE A 71 -1.49 -5.96 10.48
C ILE A 71 -0.19 -5.21 10.75
N LEU A 72 0.81 -5.94 11.23
CA LEU A 72 2.19 -5.48 11.26
C LEU A 72 2.89 -6.04 10.01
N ALA A 73 3.49 -5.16 9.20
CA ALA A 73 4.14 -5.54 7.96
C ALA A 73 5.41 -4.72 7.69
N ASP A 74 6.35 -5.34 6.97
CA ASP A 74 7.49 -4.65 6.39
C ASP A 74 7.12 -4.18 4.98
N LEU A 75 7.13 -2.87 4.75
CA LEU A 75 7.02 -2.27 3.42
C LEU A 75 8.41 -1.90 2.90
N THR A 76 8.73 -2.33 1.69
CA THR A 76 9.95 -1.98 0.98
C THR A 76 9.61 -1.18 -0.25
N ILE A 77 10.08 0.08 -0.31
CA ILE A 77 10.00 0.97 -1.47
C ILE A 77 11.41 1.49 -1.74
N ARG A 78 11.84 1.48 -3.01
CA ARG A 78 13.21 1.87 -3.42
C ARG A 78 14.32 1.12 -2.67
N GLY A 79 14.07 -0.14 -2.34
CA GLY A 79 15.00 -0.97 -1.56
C GLY A 79 15.15 -0.56 -0.08
N ILE A 80 14.44 0.47 0.38
CA ILE A 80 14.40 0.90 1.78
C ILE A 80 13.21 0.22 2.45
N LYS A 81 13.47 -0.46 3.56
CA LYS A 81 12.45 -1.17 4.34
C LYS A 81 12.02 -0.34 5.54
N GLN A 82 10.72 -0.22 5.74
CA GLN A 82 10.10 0.37 6.94
C GLN A 82 9.02 -0.57 7.47
N GLU A 83 8.93 -0.68 8.79
CA GLU A 83 7.84 -1.40 9.45
C GLU A 83 6.63 -0.47 9.58
N LEU A 84 5.43 -0.99 9.32
CA LEU A 84 4.19 -0.26 9.44
C LEU A 84 3.08 -1.13 10.03
N SER A 85 2.17 -0.47 10.75
CA SER A 85 0.99 -1.08 11.37
C SER A 85 -0.25 -0.39 10.82
N PHE A 86 -1.21 -1.16 10.34
CA PHE A 86 -2.44 -0.62 9.78
C PHE A 86 -3.65 -1.54 10.04
N PRO A 87 -4.87 -0.96 10.15
CA PRO A 87 -6.08 -1.75 10.34
C PRO A 87 -6.47 -2.50 9.06
N ILE A 88 -7.07 -3.68 9.23
CA ILE A 88 -7.65 -4.47 8.15
C ILE A 88 -9.09 -4.87 8.49
N SER A 89 -9.96 -4.87 7.49
CA SER A 89 -11.31 -5.41 7.57
C SER A 89 -11.37 -6.75 6.84
N LEU A 90 -11.82 -7.81 7.51
CA LEU A 90 -12.02 -9.13 6.92
C LEU A 90 -13.51 -9.36 6.71
N GLN A 91 -13.91 -9.69 5.50
CA GLN A 91 -15.27 -10.11 5.17
C GLN A 91 -15.24 -11.55 4.65
N GLN A 92 -16.09 -12.41 5.22
CA GLN A 92 -16.29 -13.77 4.76
C GLN A 92 -17.64 -13.84 4.05
N SER A 93 -17.66 -14.35 2.82
CA SER A 93 -18.91 -14.64 2.13
C SER A 93 -19.48 -15.97 2.60
N ASP A 94 -20.77 -16.00 2.97
CA ASP A 94 -21.53 -17.22 3.34
C ASP A 94 -21.84 -18.14 2.13
N SER A 95 -21.20 -17.93 0.98
CA SER A 95 -21.39 -18.74 -0.22
C SER A 95 -20.66 -20.08 -0.13
N ILE A 96 -21.11 -21.07 -0.92
CA ILE A 96 -20.57 -22.44 -1.03
C ILE A 96 -19.05 -22.48 -1.31
N PHE A 97 -18.47 -21.36 -1.77
CA PHE A 97 -17.07 -21.22 -2.16
C PHE A 97 -16.19 -20.42 -1.17
N SER A 98 -16.65 -20.19 0.08
CA SER A 98 -15.87 -19.61 1.20
C SER A 98 -14.85 -18.53 0.80
N ALA A 99 -15.27 -17.56 -0.02
CA ALA A 99 -14.40 -16.46 -0.40
C ALA A 99 -14.19 -15.54 0.79
N VAL A 100 -12.92 -15.27 1.12
CA VAL A 100 -12.52 -14.27 2.10
C VAL A 100 -12.01 -13.06 1.35
N SER A 101 -12.58 -11.89 1.63
CA SER A 101 -12.02 -10.61 1.21
C SER A 101 -11.40 -9.87 2.39
N ALA A 102 -10.33 -9.15 2.11
CA ALA A 102 -9.62 -8.32 3.06
C ALA A 102 -9.44 -6.92 2.46
N GLU A 103 -9.84 -5.90 3.20
CA GLU A 103 -9.69 -4.50 2.83
C GLU A 103 -8.78 -3.80 3.83
N GLY A 104 -7.83 -3.02 3.33
CA GLY A 104 -6.89 -2.27 4.17
C GLY A 104 -6.66 -0.87 3.65
N THR A 105 -6.44 0.05 4.58
CA THR A 105 -6.03 1.43 4.31
C THR A 105 -4.77 1.71 5.12
N VAL A 106 -3.73 2.19 4.46
CA VAL A 106 -2.45 2.51 5.08
C VAL A 106 -1.99 3.89 4.63
N ASP A 107 -1.65 4.73 5.60
CA ASP A 107 -0.97 6.00 5.36
C ASP A 107 0.54 5.80 5.41
N ILE A 108 1.25 6.33 4.43
CA ILE A 108 2.68 6.11 4.22
C ILE A 108 3.38 7.47 4.08
N ASP A 109 4.35 7.72 4.95
CA ASP A 109 5.28 8.85 4.79
C ASP A 109 6.34 8.51 3.73
N ARG A 110 6.23 9.09 2.54
CA ARG A 110 7.13 8.84 1.41
C ARG A 110 8.58 9.23 1.70
N THR A 111 8.81 10.13 2.66
CA THR A 111 10.15 10.62 2.98
C THR A 111 11.00 9.57 3.69
N LEU A 112 10.37 8.62 4.38
CA LEU A 112 11.04 7.46 4.99
C LEU A 112 11.65 6.50 3.95
N PHE A 113 11.22 6.61 2.69
CA PHE A 113 11.73 5.86 1.54
C PHE A 113 12.58 6.74 0.62
N ASN A 114 13.11 7.85 1.16
CA ASN A 114 13.98 8.80 0.47
C ASN A 114 13.31 9.51 -0.74
N ILE A 115 11.98 9.60 -0.76
CA ILE A 115 11.22 10.35 -1.76
C ILE A 115 10.99 11.76 -1.23
N GLN A 116 11.91 12.69 -1.51
CA GLN A 116 11.90 14.03 -0.90
C GLN A 116 11.40 15.15 -1.83
N TYR A 117 11.03 14.81 -3.08
CA TYR A 117 10.61 15.79 -4.08
C TYR A 117 9.49 16.68 -3.56
N LYS A 118 9.68 18.00 -3.58
CA LYS A 118 8.71 19.01 -3.09
C LYS A 118 8.15 18.71 -1.68
N SER A 119 8.93 18.07 -0.83
CA SER A 119 8.58 17.81 0.57
C SER A 119 8.77 19.07 1.42
N GLY A 120 7.76 19.38 2.24
CA GLY A 120 7.83 20.49 3.19
C GLY A 120 8.82 20.26 4.34
N LYS A 121 9.23 19.01 4.61
CA LYS A 121 10.24 18.68 5.63
C LYS A 121 11.66 19.05 5.21
N PHE A 122 11.95 19.05 3.91
CA PHE A 122 13.32 19.21 3.38
C PHE A 122 13.50 20.50 2.58
N ILE A 123 12.42 21.11 2.10
CA ILE A 123 12.48 22.28 1.20
C ILE A 123 11.56 23.38 1.74
N GLU A 124 12.15 24.51 2.11
CA GLU A 124 11.41 25.70 2.54
C GLU A 124 10.80 26.46 1.36
N ASN A 125 9.80 27.31 1.64
CA ASN A 125 9.20 28.26 0.69
C ASN A 125 8.60 27.62 -0.58
N LEU A 126 8.06 26.40 -0.47
CA LEU A 126 7.40 25.73 -1.60
C LEU A 126 6.07 26.38 -2.03
N GLY A 127 5.35 27.01 -1.11
CA GLY A 127 4.02 27.58 -1.38
C GLY A 127 3.09 26.55 -2.04
N ASP A 128 2.45 26.93 -3.13
CA ASP A 128 1.53 26.06 -3.89
C ASP A 128 2.21 24.87 -4.58
N LYS A 129 3.55 24.79 -4.56
CA LYS A 129 4.30 23.64 -5.08
C LYS A 129 4.47 22.55 -4.03
N LEU A 130 4.00 22.69 -2.80
CA LEU A 130 4.16 21.65 -1.79
C LEU A 130 3.42 20.37 -2.21
N ILE A 131 4.09 19.23 -2.05
CA ILE A 131 3.46 17.90 -2.16
C ILE A 131 3.55 17.26 -0.77
N TYR A 132 2.41 16.84 -0.24
CA TYR A 132 2.35 16.20 1.08
C TYR A 132 3.30 15.01 1.18
N ASP A 133 3.87 14.82 2.36
CA ASP A 133 4.78 13.71 2.63
C ASP A 133 4.01 12.39 2.79
N ASP A 134 2.82 12.46 3.36
CA ASP A 134 1.95 11.31 3.56
C ASP A 134 1.09 11.06 2.32
N PHE A 135 0.98 9.80 1.92
CA PHE A 135 0.01 9.33 0.93
C PHE A 135 -0.71 8.08 1.43
N THR A 136 -1.98 7.95 1.06
CA THR A 136 -2.82 6.83 1.48
C THR A 136 -2.88 5.77 0.38
N VAL A 137 -2.69 4.51 0.76
CA VAL A 137 -2.94 3.35 -0.10
C VAL A 137 -4.14 2.59 0.44
N GLN A 138 -5.10 2.34 -0.43
CA GLN A 138 -6.25 1.49 -0.16
C GLN A 138 -6.15 0.24 -1.04
N PHE A 139 -6.44 -0.92 -0.47
CA PHE A 139 -6.40 -2.16 -1.21
C PHE A 139 -7.51 -3.11 -0.77
N MET A 140 -7.93 -3.96 -1.70
CA MET A 140 -8.84 -5.08 -1.47
C MET A 140 -8.23 -6.33 -2.09
N VAL A 141 -8.20 -7.42 -1.33
CA VAL A 141 -7.75 -8.74 -1.78
C VAL A 141 -8.87 -9.72 -1.57
N GLN A 142 -9.14 -10.57 -2.56
CA GLN A 142 -10.12 -11.63 -2.46
C GLN A 142 -9.46 -12.96 -2.79
N THR A 143 -9.68 -13.96 -1.94
CA THR A 143 -9.24 -15.33 -2.23
C THR A 143 -10.38 -16.11 -2.85
N GLU A 144 -10.08 -16.87 -3.89
CA GLU A 144 -10.95 -17.93 -4.40
C GLU A 144 -10.38 -19.28 -3.96
N GLU A 145 -11.18 -20.11 -3.29
CA GLU A 145 -10.78 -21.47 -2.97
C GLU A 145 -10.73 -22.29 -4.27
N ASN A 146 -9.52 -22.54 -4.77
CA ASN A 146 -9.34 -23.42 -5.93
C ASN A 146 -9.79 -24.82 -5.57
N GLN A 147 -10.95 -25.25 -6.08
CA GLN A 147 -11.38 -26.64 -5.99
C GLN A 147 -10.40 -27.51 -6.78
N LYS A 148 -9.66 -28.37 -6.06
CA LYS A 148 -8.90 -29.47 -6.65
C LYS A 148 -9.79 -30.66 -6.93
#